data_AF-A0A958FMT7-F1
#
_entry.id   AF-A0A958FMT7-F1
#
_cell.length_a   1.000
_cell.length_b   1.000
_cell.length_c   1.000
_cell.angle_alpha   90.00
_cell.angle_beta   90.00
_cell.angle_gamma   90.00
#
_symmetry.space_group_name_H-M   'P 1'
#
loop_
_entity.id
_entity.type
_entity.pdbx_description
1 polymer ?
#
loop_
_entity_poly.entity_id
_entity_poly.type
_entity_poly.pdbx_seq_one_letter_code
_entity_poly.pdbx_strand_id
1 'polypeptide(L)'
;FSETSQLLIDYLYDYFESTNRDGRFFTSNNLVVPANLFHKLGGFDSNFPLAAGEDRAFCERWTANGWQSVYLPDAKIYHFHTLTFAGFWRQHFNYGCGVRQLQQNRQQRAAKTPSLQPLSFYVNLLMYPLRRARSFRAFAGVLLMLISQIATAAGYFFSKKKMSGKPISTGESLPENF
;
A
#
# COMPACT_ATOMS: atom_id res chain seq x y z
N PHE A 1 15.55 9.84 2.28
CA PHE A 1 14.12 9.80 2.65
C PHE A 1 13.25 9.36 1.48
N SER A 2 13.10 10.17 0.43
CA SER A 2 12.29 9.81 -0.74
C SER A 2 12.75 8.53 -1.43
N GLU A 3 14.07 8.40 -1.64
CA GLU A 3 14.68 7.17 -2.17
C GLU A 3 14.36 5.95 -1.30
N THR A 4 14.44 6.06 0.02
CA THR A 4 14.09 4.94 0.92
C THR A 4 12.60 4.59 0.87
N SER A 5 11.72 5.59 0.78
CA SER A 5 10.28 5.36 0.62
C SER A 5 9.99 4.63 -0.70
N GLN A 6 10.69 4.98 -1.78
CA GLN A 6 10.64 4.26 -3.05
C GLN A 6 11.18 2.82 -2.93
N LEU A 7 12.36 2.63 -2.31
CA LEU A 7 12.95 1.31 -2.09
C LEU A 7 12.04 0.38 -1.30
N LEU A 8 11.21 0.92 -0.40
CA LEU A 8 10.22 0.13 0.33
C LEU A 8 9.14 -0.40 -0.62
N ILE A 9 8.65 0.44 -1.54
CA ILE A 9 7.67 0.02 -2.56
C ILE A 9 8.31 -0.98 -3.53
N ASP A 10 9.54 -0.74 -3.99
CA ASP A 10 10.27 -1.65 -4.87
C ASP A 10 10.43 -3.05 -4.25
N TYR A 11 10.75 -3.10 -2.95
CA TYR A 11 10.82 -4.36 -2.21
C TYR A 11 9.48 -5.08 -2.18
N LEU A 12 8.37 -4.36 -1.95
CA LEU A 12 7.04 -4.96 -1.93
C LEU A 12 6.68 -5.54 -3.30
N TYR A 13 6.97 -4.83 -4.38
CA TYR A 13 6.75 -5.34 -5.74
C TYR A 13 7.60 -6.58 -6.04
N ASP A 14 8.90 -6.55 -5.76
CA ASP A 14 9.78 -7.71 -5.94
C ASP A 14 9.30 -8.93 -5.13
N TYR A 15 8.86 -8.72 -3.89
CA TYR A 15 8.38 -9.80 -3.01
C TYR A 15 7.07 -10.43 -3.50
N PHE A 16 6.06 -9.62 -3.83
CA PHE A 16 4.77 -10.12 -4.28
C PHE A 16 4.81 -10.66 -5.72
N GLU A 17 5.75 -10.21 -6.55
CA GLU A 17 5.98 -10.81 -7.86
C GLU A 17 6.65 -12.18 -7.72
N SER A 18 7.73 -12.29 -6.95
CA SER A 18 8.49 -13.54 -6.81
C SER A 18 7.78 -14.67 -6.07
N THR A 19 6.83 -14.35 -5.18
CA THR A 19 6.16 -15.35 -4.34
C THR A 19 4.78 -15.76 -4.82
N ASN A 20 4.22 -15.07 -5.83
CA ASN A 20 2.82 -15.21 -6.28
C ASN A 20 1.82 -15.29 -5.11
N ARG A 21 2.09 -14.57 -4.02
CA ARG A 21 1.28 -14.59 -2.80
C ARG A 21 0.12 -13.60 -2.90
N ASP A 22 -0.98 -13.97 -2.26
CA ASP A 22 -2.07 -13.04 -1.97
C ASP A 22 -1.56 -11.80 -1.22
N GLY A 23 -2.05 -10.63 -1.61
CA GLY A 23 -1.63 -9.34 -1.02
C GLY A 23 -0.86 -8.40 -1.95
N ARG A 24 -0.71 -8.78 -3.23
CA ARG A 24 -0.25 -7.86 -4.30
C ARG A 24 -1.14 -6.62 -4.32
N PHE A 25 -0.49 -5.46 -4.33
CA PHE A 25 -1.15 -4.17 -4.51
C PHE A 25 -0.23 -3.23 -5.29
N PHE A 26 -0.80 -2.17 -5.82
CA PHE A 26 -0.09 -1.13 -6.56
C PHE A 26 -0.44 0.22 -5.96
N THR A 27 0.56 1.07 -5.81
CA THR A 27 0.37 2.43 -5.30
C THR A 27 -0.38 3.28 -6.34
N SER A 28 -1.34 4.08 -5.87
CA SER A 28 -2.23 4.87 -6.73
C SER A 28 -1.51 5.94 -7.58
N ASN A 29 -0.27 6.29 -7.22
CA ASN A 29 0.57 7.22 -7.98
C ASN A 29 1.17 6.64 -9.28
N ASN A 30 1.11 5.32 -9.48
CA ASN A 30 1.54 4.65 -10.71
C ASN A 30 0.69 3.40 -10.97
N LEU A 31 -0.60 3.61 -11.21
CA LEU A 31 -1.60 2.56 -11.47
C LEU A 31 -2.46 2.93 -12.68
N VAL A 32 -2.68 1.96 -13.58
CA VAL A 32 -3.57 2.09 -14.74
C VAL A 32 -4.60 0.98 -14.70
N VAL A 33 -5.87 1.34 -14.87
CA VAL A 33 -7.00 0.41 -14.93
C VAL A 33 -8.02 0.88 -15.97
N PRO A 34 -8.81 -0.02 -16.59
CA PRO A 34 -9.94 0.35 -17.43
C PRO A 34 -10.97 1.19 -16.65
N ALA A 35 -11.38 2.32 -17.22
CA ALA A 35 -12.29 3.26 -16.57
C ALA A 35 -13.62 2.60 -16.17
N ASN A 36 -14.21 1.80 -17.05
CA ASN A 36 -15.45 1.07 -16.77
C ASN A 36 -15.33 0.14 -15.56
N LEU A 37 -14.21 -0.58 -15.41
CA LEU A 37 -13.97 -1.48 -14.27
C LEU A 37 -13.67 -0.71 -12.98
N PHE A 38 -12.98 0.43 -13.07
CA PHE A 38 -12.79 1.32 -11.94
C PHE A 38 -14.13 1.82 -11.39
N HIS A 39 -15.02 2.29 -12.27
CA HIS A 39 -16.37 2.72 -11.89
C HIS A 39 -17.23 1.56 -11.39
N LYS A 40 -17.12 0.36 -11.98
CA LYS A 40 -17.81 -0.84 -11.51
C LYS A 40 -17.43 -1.23 -10.08
N LEU A 41 -16.19 -0.95 -9.64
CA LEU A 41 -15.75 -1.15 -8.26
C LEU A 41 -16.12 -0.01 -7.30
N GLY A 42 -16.76 1.05 -7.80
CA GLY A 42 -17.06 2.26 -7.03
C GLY A 42 -15.82 3.13 -6.77
N GLY A 43 -14.75 2.99 -7.56
CA GLY A 43 -13.52 3.78 -7.43
C GLY A 43 -12.72 3.52 -6.14
N PHE A 44 -11.94 4.50 -5.69
CA PHE A 44 -11.24 4.44 -4.39
C PHE A 44 -12.22 4.68 -3.23
N ASP A 45 -11.99 4.00 -2.12
CA ASP A 45 -12.81 4.17 -0.91
C ASP A 45 -12.44 5.49 -0.21
N SER A 46 -13.32 6.49 -0.27
CA SER A 46 -13.12 7.81 0.35
C SER A 46 -13.19 7.78 1.88
N ASN A 47 -13.49 6.63 2.48
CA ASN A 47 -13.52 6.51 3.94
C ASN A 47 -12.13 6.39 4.55
N PHE A 48 -11.07 6.20 3.75
CA PHE A 48 -9.67 6.33 4.18
C PHE A 48 -9.34 7.82 4.37
N PRO A 49 -9.27 8.34 5.61
CA PRO A 49 -9.15 9.77 5.88
C PRO A 49 -7.73 10.29 5.71
N LEU A 50 -6.76 9.38 5.59
CA LEU A 50 -5.38 9.64 5.27
C LEU A 50 -5.12 9.07 3.88
N ALA A 51 -4.26 9.71 3.09
CA ALA A 51 -3.77 9.18 1.82
C ALA A 51 -2.85 7.96 2.07
N ALA A 52 -3.45 6.87 2.52
CA ALA A 52 -2.81 5.61 2.90
C ALA A 52 -3.86 4.49 3.04
N GLY A 53 -3.72 3.45 2.23
CA GLY A 53 -4.47 2.19 2.37
C GLY A 53 -5.67 2.06 1.43
N GLU A 54 -6.14 3.15 0.82
CA GLU A 54 -7.19 3.14 -0.20
C GLU A 54 -6.76 2.37 -1.46
N ASP A 55 -5.48 2.45 -1.81
CA ASP A 55 -4.84 1.73 -2.92
C ASP A 55 -4.85 0.21 -2.70
N ARG A 56 -4.49 -0.24 -1.49
CA ARG A 56 -4.57 -1.64 -1.06
C ARG A 56 -6.01 -2.14 -1.04
N ALA A 57 -6.93 -1.35 -0.47
CA ALA A 57 -8.34 -1.69 -0.45
C ALA A 57 -8.91 -1.86 -1.87
N PHE A 58 -8.50 -0.98 -2.79
CA PHE A 58 -8.88 -1.08 -4.20
C PHE A 58 -8.32 -2.36 -4.84
N CYS A 59 -7.03 -2.66 -4.66
CA CYS A 59 -6.39 -3.87 -5.21
C CYS A 59 -7.02 -5.16 -4.64
N GLU A 60 -7.41 -5.18 -3.36
CA GLU A 60 -8.12 -6.31 -2.78
C GLU A 60 -9.48 -6.55 -3.43
N ARG A 61 -10.26 -5.49 -3.68
CA ARG A 61 -11.53 -5.59 -4.40
C ARG A 61 -11.33 -6.02 -5.85
N TRP A 62 -10.28 -5.52 -6.50
CA TRP A 62 -9.90 -5.91 -7.87
C TRP A 62 -9.66 -7.42 -7.95
N THR A 63 -8.78 -7.95 -7.11
CA THR A 63 -8.45 -9.38 -7.05
C THR A 63 -9.66 -10.22 -6.60
N ALA A 64 -10.50 -9.73 -5.68
CA ALA A 64 -11.71 -10.44 -5.24
C ALA A 64 -12.75 -10.60 -6.36
N ASN A 65 -12.70 -9.78 -7.42
CA ASN A 65 -13.50 -9.94 -8.63
C ASN A 65 -12.87 -10.93 -9.65
N GLY A 66 -11.76 -11.56 -9.31
CA GLY A 66 -11.02 -12.48 -10.19
C GLY A 66 -10.22 -11.76 -11.30
N TRP A 67 -10.11 -10.44 -11.23
CA TRP A 67 -9.39 -9.67 -12.23
C TRP A 67 -7.89 -9.71 -11.99
N GLN A 68 -7.15 -9.94 -13.07
CA GLN A 68 -5.71 -10.06 -13.02
C GLN A 68 -5.04 -8.69 -12.89
N SER A 69 -3.87 -8.66 -12.27
CA SER A 69 -3.05 -7.47 -12.15
C SER A 69 -1.59 -7.81 -12.43
N VAL A 70 -0.93 -6.98 -13.22
CA VAL A 70 0.42 -7.23 -13.73
C VAL A 70 1.32 -6.07 -13.34
N TYR A 71 2.49 -6.38 -12.80
CA TYR A 71 3.54 -5.40 -12.58
C TYR A 71 4.34 -5.20 -13.87
N LEU A 72 4.46 -3.96 -14.35
CA LEU A 72 5.20 -3.62 -15.57
C LEU A 72 6.44 -2.78 -15.20
N PRO A 73 7.64 -3.37 -15.07
CA PRO A 73 8.82 -2.67 -14.57
C PRO A 73 9.31 -1.54 -15.48
N ASP A 74 8.94 -1.56 -16.76
CA ASP A 74 9.32 -0.55 -17.75
C ASP A 74 8.35 0.65 -17.81
N ALA A 75 7.15 0.53 -17.24
CA ALA A 75 6.18 1.63 -17.14
C ALA A 75 6.51 2.53 -15.94
N LYS A 76 7.54 3.36 -16.11
CA LYS A 76 8.09 4.22 -15.06
C LYS A 76 7.51 5.64 -15.13
N ILE A 77 7.07 6.14 -13.99
CA ILE A 77 6.74 7.55 -13.77
C ILE A 77 7.76 8.13 -12.79
N TYR A 78 8.40 9.25 -13.17
CA TYR A 78 9.36 9.92 -12.30
C TYR A 78 8.64 10.95 -11.43
N HIS A 79 8.68 10.74 -10.12
CA HIS A 79 8.10 11.66 -9.15
C HIS A 79 9.18 12.53 -8.51
N PHE A 80 9.03 13.84 -8.63
CA PHE A 80 9.85 14.79 -7.88
C PHE A 80 9.19 15.07 -6.53
N HIS A 81 9.56 14.29 -5.52
CA HIS A 81 9.11 14.53 -4.15
C HIS A 81 10.29 14.57 -3.20
N THR A 82 10.60 15.76 -2.67
CA THR A 82 11.60 15.89 -1.60
C THR A 82 10.91 15.67 -0.25
N LEU A 83 11.30 14.62 0.45
CA LEU A 83 10.85 14.36 1.82
C LEU A 83 11.87 14.88 2.82
N THR A 84 11.40 15.66 3.78
CA THR A 84 12.12 15.90 5.03
C THR A 84 11.99 14.67 5.94
N PHE A 85 12.80 14.60 7.00
CA PHE A 85 12.65 13.54 8.01
C PHE A 85 11.25 13.50 8.62
N ALA A 86 10.70 14.67 8.98
CA ALA A 86 9.34 14.75 9.53
C ALA A 86 8.28 14.30 8.52
N GLY A 87 8.46 14.65 7.23
CA GLY A 87 7.60 14.17 6.14
C GLY A 87 7.65 12.66 5.97
N PHE A 88 8.85 12.08 6.01
CA PHE A 88 9.09 10.64 5.94
C PHE A 88 8.43 9.91 7.11
N TRP A 89 8.65 10.37 8.34
CA TRP A 89 8.02 9.80 9.53
C TRP A 89 6.50 9.83 9.43
N ARG A 90 5.92 10.99 9.09
CA ARG A 90 4.46 11.15 8.96
C ARG A 90 3.89 10.26 7.86
N GLN A 91 4.57 10.13 6.73
CA GLN A 91 4.14 9.25 5.64
C GLN A 91 4.04 7.80 6.11
N HIS A 92 5.10 7.28 6.74
CA HIS A 92 5.10 5.89 7.22
C HIS A 92 4.17 5.66 8.40
N PHE A 93 3.97 6.66 9.27
CA PHE A 93 2.93 6.63 10.29
C PHE A 93 1.53 6.53 9.66
N ASN A 94 1.24 7.33 8.64
CA ASN A 94 -0.04 7.25 7.92
C ASN A 94 -0.23 5.89 7.25
N TYR A 95 0.83 5.28 6.69
CA TYR A 95 0.74 3.91 6.19
C TYR A 95 0.31 2.92 7.27
N GLY A 96 0.83 3.06 8.50
CA GLY A 96 0.39 2.28 9.66
C GLY A 96 -1.09 2.44 9.99
N CYS A 97 -1.56 3.69 10.00
CA CYS A 97 -2.98 4.00 10.19
C CYS A 97 -3.85 3.34 9.10
N GLY A 98 -3.43 3.42 7.84
CA GLY A 98 -4.11 2.80 6.70
C GLY A 98 -4.21 1.28 6.81
N VAL A 99 -3.13 0.60 7.25
CA VAL A 99 -3.15 -0.85 7.52
C VAL A 99 -4.19 -1.20 8.58
N ARG A 100 -4.24 -0.45 9.69
CA ARG A 100 -5.23 -0.70 10.74
C ARG A 100 -6.65 -0.50 10.26
N GLN A 101 -6.90 0.55 9.48
CA GLN A 101 -8.22 0.81 8.92
C GLN A 101 -8.65 -0.29 7.96
N LEU A 102 -7.75 -0.73 7.08
CA LEU A 102 -8.00 -1.83 6.16
C LEU A 102 -8.36 -3.12 6.90
N GLN A 103 -7.66 -3.42 7.99
CA GLN A 103 -7.99 -4.56 8.85
C GLN A 103 -9.37 -4.43 9.50
N GLN A 104 -9.74 -3.24 9.98
CA GLN A 104 -11.07 -2.97 10.53
C GLN A 104 -12.17 -3.17 9.47
N ASN A 105 -11.95 -2.66 8.26
CA ASN A 105 -12.88 -2.82 7.14
C ASN A 105 -13.05 -4.32 6.77
N ARG A 106 -11.97 -5.11 6.81
CA ARG A 106 -12.03 -6.56 6.58
C ARG A 106 -12.81 -7.29 7.67
N GLN A 107 -12.58 -6.95 8.94
CA GLN A 107 -13.32 -7.52 10.07
C GLN A 107 -14.82 -7.24 9.95
N GLN A 108 -15.21 -6.02 9.57
CA GLN A 108 -16.61 -5.65 9.34
C GLN A 108 -17.26 -6.45 8.20
N ARG A 109 -16.48 -6.82 7.17
CA ARG A 109 -16.94 -7.62 6.02
C ARG A 109 -16.83 -9.13 6.25
N ALA A 110 -16.45 -9.58 7.45
CA ALA A 110 -16.11 -10.97 7.75
C ALA A 110 -15.10 -11.59 6.75
N ALA A 111 -14.24 -10.76 6.16
CA ALA A 111 -13.23 -11.19 5.21
C ALA A 111 -12.05 -11.82 5.95
N LYS A 112 -11.38 -12.80 5.31
CA LYS A 112 -10.17 -13.42 5.86
C LYS A 112 -9.10 -12.35 6.10
N THR A 113 -8.54 -12.33 7.31
CA THR A 113 -7.35 -11.54 7.60
C THR A 113 -6.14 -12.24 7.01
N PRO A 114 -5.26 -11.54 6.26
CA PRO A 114 -4.01 -12.13 5.81
C PRO A 114 -3.19 -12.62 6.99
N SER A 115 -2.46 -13.72 6.79
CA SER A 115 -1.45 -14.15 7.74
C SER A 115 -0.34 -13.09 7.83
N LEU A 116 0.27 -12.98 9.01
CA LEU A 116 1.49 -12.19 9.16
C LEU A 116 2.55 -12.72 8.20
N GLN A 117 3.33 -11.81 7.62
CA GLN A 117 4.43 -12.20 6.74
C GLN A 117 5.51 -12.93 7.56
N PRO A 118 6.26 -13.86 6.95
CA PRO A 118 7.31 -14.59 7.66
C PRO A 118 8.42 -13.64 8.13
N LEU A 119 9.19 -14.04 9.16
CA LEU A 119 10.30 -13.21 9.67
C LEU A 119 11.31 -12.83 8.57
N SER A 120 11.53 -13.73 7.61
CA SER A 120 12.40 -13.49 6.46
C SER A 120 11.94 -12.30 5.61
N PHE A 121 10.64 -12.02 5.54
CA PHE A 121 10.11 -10.83 4.86
C PHE A 121 10.67 -9.56 5.51
N TYR A 122 10.52 -9.42 6.82
CA TYR A 122 10.97 -8.21 7.53
C TYR A 122 12.49 -8.04 7.50
N VAL A 123 13.25 -9.14 7.65
CA VAL A 123 14.71 -9.10 7.52
C VAL A 123 15.12 -8.69 6.11
N ASN A 124 14.48 -9.25 5.08
CA ASN A 124 14.79 -8.92 3.68
C ASN A 124 14.42 -7.48 3.33
N LEU A 125 13.31 -6.95 3.87
CA LEU A 125 12.89 -5.56 3.74
C LEU A 125 13.96 -4.61 4.29
N LEU A 126 14.42 -4.84 5.52
CA LEU A 126 15.44 -4.00 6.16
C LEU A 126 16.76 -4.04 5.39
N MET A 127 17.15 -5.21 4.88
CA MET A 127 18.41 -5.42 4.16
C MET A 127 18.33 -5.06 2.67
N TYR A 128 17.15 -4.70 2.15
CA TYR A 128 16.94 -4.44 0.73
C TYR A 128 17.86 -3.35 0.15
N PRO A 129 18.13 -2.21 0.84
CA PRO A 129 19.07 -1.21 0.33
C PRO A 129 20.47 -1.76 0.06
N LEU A 130 20.96 -2.69 0.91
CA LEU A 130 22.28 -3.32 0.75
C LEU A 130 22.34 -4.32 -0.42
N ARG A 131 21.18 -4.83 -0.86
CA ARG A 131 21.08 -5.69 -2.05
C ARG A 131 21.15 -4.89 -3.34
N ARG A 132 20.63 -3.65 -3.32
CA ARG A 132 20.62 -2.75 -4.49
C ARG A 132 21.95 -2.02 -4.67
N ALA A 133 22.64 -1.66 -3.57
CA ALA A 133 23.96 -1.05 -3.63
C ALA A 133 24.80 -1.36 -2.39
N ARG A 134 26.11 -1.57 -2.57
CA ARG A 134 27.08 -1.71 -1.46
C ARG A 134 27.83 -0.40 -1.23
N SER A 135 27.13 0.62 -0.74
CA SER A 135 27.70 1.95 -0.48
C SER A 135 27.37 2.45 0.93
N PHE A 136 28.06 3.48 1.41
CA PHE A 136 27.72 4.14 2.69
C PHE A 136 26.24 4.58 2.76
N ARG A 137 25.68 5.01 1.62
CA ARG A 137 24.27 5.38 1.51
C ARG A 137 23.32 4.22 1.76
N ALA A 138 23.72 2.99 1.43
CA ALA A 138 22.90 1.80 1.66
C ALA A 138 22.74 1.50 3.16
N PHE A 139 23.79 1.71 3.97
CA PHE A 139 23.68 1.59 5.44
C PHE A 139 22.72 2.63 6.03
N ALA A 140 22.80 3.88 5.58
CA ALA A 140 21.81 4.90 5.94
C ALA A 140 20.39 4.49 5.50
N GLY A 141 20.26 3.86 4.32
CA GLY A 141 19.01 3.28 3.84
C GLY A 141 18.44 2.21 4.77
N VAL A 142 19.27 1.30 5.30
CA VAL A 142 18.83 0.28 6.28
C VAL A 142 18.29 0.93 7.55
N LEU A 143 18.98 1.94 8.07
CA LEU A 143 18.51 2.69 9.25
C LEU A 143 17.17 3.39 8.97
N LEU A 144 17.03 4.01 7.79
CA LEU A 144 15.78 4.66 7.39
C LEU A 144 14.64 3.64 7.17
N MET A 145 14.92 2.44 6.67
CA MET A 145 13.95 1.34 6.60
C MET A 145 13.50 0.91 8.01
N LEU A 146 14.42 0.81 8.96
CA LEU A 146 14.06 0.51 10.35
C LEU A 146 13.16 1.60 10.94
N ILE A 147 13.53 2.87 10.74
CA ILE A 147 12.72 4.01 11.17
C ILE A 147 11.34 3.99 10.52
N SER A 148 11.25 3.64 9.24
CA SER A 148 9.96 3.52 8.54
C SER A 148 9.08 2.45 9.16
N GLN A 149 9.63 1.28 9.51
CA GLN A 149 8.88 0.21 10.16
C GLN A 149 8.40 0.62 11.56
N ILE A 150 9.24 1.33 12.33
CA ILE A 150 8.86 1.86 13.64
C ILE A 150 7.72 2.87 13.50
N ALA A 151 7.81 3.79 12.54
CA ALA A 151 6.75 4.77 12.27
C ALA A 151 5.44 4.08 11.83
N THR A 152 5.51 3.08 10.96
CA THR A 152 4.35 2.28 10.54
C THR A 152 3.73 1.49 11.69
N ALA A 153 4.54 0.84 12.55
CA ALA A 153 4.03 0.17 13.73
C ALA A 153 3.36 1.16 14.69
N ALA A 154 3.98 2.32 14.92
CA ALA A 154 3.39 3.38 15.73
C ALA A 154 2.06 3.86 15.15
N GLY A 155 1.97 4.12 13.85
CA GLY A 155 0.71 4.49 13.18
C GLY A 155 -0.37 3.43 13.34
N TYR A 156 0.00 2.15 13.20
CA TYR A 156 -0.91 1.04 13.42
C TYR A 156 -1.45 1.02 14.85
N PHE A 157 -0.62 1.14 15.89
CA PHE A 157 -1.10 1.07 17.28
C PHE A 157 -1.79 2.36 17.76
N PHE A 158 -1.30 3.53 17.36
CA PHE A 158 -1.78 4.83 17.85
C PHE A 158 -2.87 5.47 17.00
N SER A 159 -3.24 4.88 15.87
CA SER A 159 -4.45 5.28 15.13
C SER A 159 -5.64 5.27 16.10
N LYS A 160 -6.24 6.42 16.39
CA LYS A 160 -7.47 6.49 17.19
C LYS A 160 -8.65 6.09 16.31
N LYS A 161 -9.59 5.31 16.84
CA LYS A 161 -10.89 5.03 16.20
C LYS A 161 -11.67 6.35 16.05
N LYS A 162 -11.53 7.04 14.93
CA LYS A 162 -12.40 8.11 14.42
C LYS A 162 -11.97 8.26 12.95
N MET A 163 -12.78 7.92 11.96
CA MET A 163 -14.05 8.54 11.68
C MET A 163 -14.98 7.58 10.93
N SER A 164 -16.27 7.64 11.27
CA SER A 164 -17.36 7.02 10.53
C SER A 164 -17.39 7.60 9.13
N GLY A 165 -16.91 6.82 8.17
CA GLY A 165 -17.15 7.04 6.75
C GLY A 165 -18.38 6.24 6.34
N LYS A 166 -19.31 6.87 5.59
CA LYS A 166 -20.54 6.22 5.13
C LYS A 166 -20.18 4.96 4.32
N PRO A 167 -20.85 3.81 4.55
CA PRO A 167 -20.67 2.65 3.70
C PRO A 167 -20.98 3.04 2.25
N ILE A 168 -20.12 2.61 1.33
CA ILE A 168 -20.38 2.71 -0.11
C ILE A 168 -21.71 1.99 -0.36
N SER A 169 -22.73 2.72 -0.82
CA SER A 169 -23.99 2.14 -1.23
C SER A 169 -23.72 1.21 -2.41
N THR A 170 -23.84 -0.09 -2.17
CA THR A 170 -24.00 -1.06 -3.25
C THR A 170 -25.36 -0.80 -3.89
N GLY A 171 -25.37 -0.18 -5.07
CA GLY A 171 -26.56 -0.11 -5.91
C GLY A 171 -26.92 1.31 -6.36
N GLU A 172 -26.30 1.73 -7.46
CA GLU A 172 -27.06 2.33 -8.56
C GLU A 172 -26.54 1.66 -9.83
N SER A 173 -27.38 0.81 -10.41
CA SER A 173 -27.27 0.38 -11.80
C SER A 173 -27.25 1.64 -12.67
N LEU A 174 -26.10 1.96 -13.26
CA LEU A 174 -26.09 2.90 -14.37
C LEU A 174 -26.99 2.35 -15.49
N PRO A 175 -27.83 3.18 -16.12
CA PRO A 175 -28.65 2.73 -17.23
C PRO A 175 -27.74 2.22 -18.34
N GLU A 176 -28.09 1.05 -18.89
CA GLU A 176 -27.56 0.58 -20.16
C GLU A 176 -27.77 1.70 -21.19
N ASN A 177 -26.68 2.34 -21.61
CA ASN A 177 -26.44 2.95 -22.93
C ASN A 177 -25.18 3.81 -22.85
N PHE A 178 -24.10 3.34 -23.50
CA PHE A 178 -23.14 4.05 -24.37
C PHE A 178 -21.84 3.24 -24.48
#